data_AF-A0AB39VK21-F1
#
_entry.id   AF-A0AB39VK21-F1
#
_cell.length_a   1.000
_cell.length_b   1.000
_cell.length_c   1.000
_cell.angle_alpha   90.00
_cell.angle_beta   90.00
_cell.angle_gamma   90.00
#
_symmetry.space_group_name_H-M   'P 1'
#
loop_
_entity.id
_entity.type
_entity.pdbx_description
1 polymer ?
#
loop_
_entity_poly.entity_id
_entity_poly.type
_entity_poly.pdbx_seq_one_letter_code
_entity_poly.pdbx_strand_id
1 'polypeptide(L)'
;MDEKELVDEEMPNSRLVMQKLTELKMEQRKILSEGTSSQKKVVALQNKLLRAYKQWKGTKYVLGGDSASGIDCSAFTRRVYREVFSFELPRRSVDQAQAGNHVPRSQLKAGDIVFFKPEGTGNHTAVYLGNSLFLNASTSKGVVISTLENIYWNKTFKYGVRVNETA
;
A
#
# COMPACT_ATOMS: atom_id res chain seq x y z
N MET A 1 -11.62 -0.63 13.24
CA MET A 1 -12.02 -0.37 11.84
C MET A 1 -12.43 -1.69 11.25
N ASP A 2 -13.61 -1.77 10.65
CA ASP A 2 -14.17 -2.95 9.99
C ASP A 2 -13.50 -3.19 8.62
N GLU A 3 -13.32 -4.44 8.19
CA GLU A 3 -12.80 -4.82 6.86
C GLU A 3 -13.74 -4.33 5.76
N LYS A 4 -15.05 -4.37 6.02
CA LYS A 4 -16.10 -3.93 5.08
C LYS A 4 -16.04 -2.43 4.82
N GLU A 5 -15.48 -1.66 5.75
CA GLU A 5 -15.21 -0.24 5.53
C GLU A 5 -14.00 -0.02 4.60
N LEU A 6 -13.12 -0.99 4.43
CA LEU A 6 -11.85 -0.85 3.71
C LEU A 6 -11.93 -1.33 2.26
N VAL A 7 -12.77 -2.32 1.98
CA VAL A 7 -12.91 -2.93 0.64
C VAL A 7 -14.35 -2.80 0.20
N ASP A 8 -14.55 -2.49 -1.08
CA ASP A 8 -15.85 -2.64 -1.71
C ASP A 8 -16.02 -4.11 -2.12
N GLU A 9 -17.00 -4.80 -1.52
CA GLU A 9 -17.20 -6.24 -1.67
C GLU A 9 -17.58 -6.64 -3.11
N GLU A 10 -18.14 -5.71 -3.89
CA GLU A 10 -18.51 -5.93 -5.29
C GLU A 10 -17.29 -5.92 -6.23
N MET A 11 -16.12 -5.49 -5.74
CA MET A 11 -14.92 -5.42 -6.56
C MET A 11 -14.39 -6.81 -6.97
N PRO A 12 -13.90 -6.99 -8.21
CA PRO A 12 -13.25 -8.23 -8.61
C PRO A 12 -12.03 -8.54 -7.71
N ASN A 13 -11.96 -9.78 -7.25
CA ASN A 13 -10.98 -10.29 -6.27
C ASN A 13 -11.11 -9.73 -4.84
N SER A 14 -12.22 -9.05 -4.51
CA SER A 14 -12.52 -8.55 -3.15
C SER A 14 -12.41 -9.67 -2.11
N ARG A 15 -12.91 -10.87 -2.40
CA ARG A 15 -12.87 -12.03 -1.48
C ARG A 15 -11.46 -12.37 -0.99
N LEU A 16 -10.48 -12.38 -1.89
CA LEU A 16 -9.09 -12.65 -1.53
C LEU A 16 -8.52 -11.51 -0.68
N VAL A 17 -8.77 -10.26 -1.06
CA VAL A 17 -8.32 -9.09 -0.27
C VAL A 17 -8.95 -9.10 1.13
N MET A 18 -10.24 -9.41 1.24
CA MET A 18 -10.97 -9.52 2.50
C MET A 18 -10.41 -10.64 3.38
N GLN A 19 -10.12 -11.81 2.81
CA GLN A 19 -9.46 -12.90 3.53
C GLN A 19 -8.11 -12.42 4.12
N LYS A 20 -7.26 -11.81 3.30
CA LYS A 20 -5.95 -11.31 3.75
C LYS A 20 -6.06 -10.20 4.80
N LEU A 21 -7.09 -9.35 4.72
CA LEU A 21 -7.36 -8.33 5.74
C LEU A 21 -7.80 -8.94 7.06
N THR A 22 -8.68 -9.95 7.02
CA THR A 22 -9.08 -10.70 8.21
C THR A 22 -7.89 -11.37 8.88
N GLU A 23 -7.04 -12.05 8.11
CA GLU A 23 -5.78 -12.64 8.59
C GLU A 23 -4.87 -11.58 9.23
N LEU A 24 -4.68 -10.44 8.56
CA LEU A 24 -3.88 -9.33 9.09
C LEU A 24 -4.43 -8.85 10.43
N LYS A 25 -5.75 -8.69 10.58
CA LYS A 25 -6.35 -8.22 11.84
C LYS A 25 -6.28 -9.25 12.95
N MET A 26 -6.45 -10.54 12.64
CA MET A 26 -6.26 -11.60 13.62
C MET A 26 -4.82 -11.56 14.17
N GLU A 27 -3.83 -11.43 13.30
CA GLU A 27 -2.43 -11.30 13.69
C GLU A 27 -2.17 -10.02 14.51
N GLN A 28 -2.75 -8.89 14.11
CA GLN A 28 -2.65 -7.65 14.88
C GLN A 28 -3.24 -7.80 16.30
N ARG A 29 -4.41 -8.44 16.46
CA ARG A 29 -5.02 -8.67 17.77
C ARG A 29 -4.11 -9.51 18.66
N LYS A 30 -3.54 -10.58 18.12
CA LYS A 30 -2.57 -11.43 18.82
C LYS A 30 -1.32 -10.65 19.22
N ILE A 31 -0.72 -9.89 18.31
CA ILE A 31 0.45 -9.05 18.62
C ILE A 31 0.14 -8.01 19.69
N LEU A 32 -1.06 -7.41 19.68
CA LEU A 32 -1.45 -6.43 20.68
C LEU A 32 -1.59 -7.03 22.08
N SER A 33 -2.08 -8.27 22.20
CA SER A 33 -2.19 -8.96 23.50
C SER A 33 -0.84 -9.44 24.03
N GLU A 34 -0.05 -10.14 23.21
CA GLU A 34 1.12 -10.91 23.68
C GLU A 34 2.43 -10.61 22.95
N GLY A 35 2.42 -9.74 21.93
CA GLY A 35 3.61 -9.43 21.14
C GLY A 35 4.63 -8.53 21.85
N THR A 36 5.85 -8.53 21.34
CA THR A 36 6.92 -7.61 21.77
C THR A 36 6.59 -6.16 21.41
N SER A 37 7.23 -5.21 22.11
CA SER A 37 7.12 -3.77 21.81
C SER A 37 7.43 -3.44 20.34
N SER A 38 8.41 -4.11 19.74
CA SER A 38 8.75 -3.94 18.32
C SER A 38 7.64 -4.41 17.39
N GLN A 39 7.02 -5.56 17.67
CA GLN A 39 5.87 -6.03 16.90
C GLN A 39 4.66 -5.09 17.05
N LYS A 40 4.40 -4.60 18.26
CA LYS A 40 3.32 -3.62 18.50
C LYS A 40 3.53 -2.31 17.73
N LYS A 41 4.77 -1.85 17.56
CA LYS A 41 5.10 -0.71 16.68
C LYS A 41 4.73 -0.97 15.22
N VAL A 42 4.98 -2.18 14.71
CA VAL A 42 4.57 -2.57 13.34
C VAL A 42 3.05 -2.50 13.20
N VAL A 43 2.28 -3.02 14.17
CA VAL A 43 0.82 -2.92 14.17
C VAL A 43 0.35 -1.46 14.19
N ALA A 44 0.99 -0.61 15.01
CA ALA A 44 0.69 0.81 15.04
C ALA A 44 0.93 1.50 13.69
N LEU A 45 2.02 1.14 12.99
CA LEU A 45 2.32 1.63 11.65
C LEU A 45 1.28 1.18 10.62
N GLN A 46 0.90 -0.10 10.61
CA GLN A 46 -0.15 -0.61 9.72
C GLN A 46 -1.48 0.12 9.92
N ASN A 47 -1.82 0.41 11.17
CA ASN A 47 -3.02 1.19 11.49
C ASN A 47 -2.93 2.65 11.00
N LYS A 48 -1.74 3.27 11.02
CA LYS A 48 -1.53 4.60 10.41
C LYS A 48 -1.72 4.55 8.89
N LEU A 49 -1.13 3.54 8.22
CA LEU A 49 -1.27 3.33 6.77
C LEU A 49 -2.74 3.15 6.36
N LEU A 50 -3.50 2.32 7.10
CA LEU A 50 -4.92 2.13 6.83
C LEU A 50 -5.76 3.39 7.05
N ARG A 51 -5.41 4.22 8.04
CA ARG A 51 -6.06 5.53 8.25
C ARG A 51 -5.79 6.49 7.10
N ALA A 52 -4.55 6.57 6.63
CA ALA A 52 -4.19 7.37 5.46
C ALA A 52 -4.96 6.90 4.21
N TYR A 53 -4.97 5.58 3.96
CA TYR A 53 -5.77 4.99 2.88
C TYR A 53 -7.26 5.36 2.95
N LYS A 54 -7.87 5.31 4.13
CA LYS A 54 -9.31 5.56 4.29
C LYS A 54 -9.71 6.96 3.81
N GLN A 55 -8.83 7.96 3.91
CA GLN A 55 -9.11 9.32 3.43
C GLN A 55 -9.24 9.40 1.90
N TRP A 56 -8.62 8.47 1.19
CA TRP A 56 -8.51 8.46 -0.27
C TRP A 56 -9.28 7.31 -0.92
N LYS A 57 -9.76 6.33 -0.14
CA LYS A 57 -10.49 5.15 -0.64
C LYS A 57 -11.56 5.57 -1.67
N GLY A 58 -11.52 4.95 -2.84
CA GLY A 58 -12.48 5.19 -3.91
C GLY A 58 -12.22 6.42 -4.78
N THR A 59 -11.24 7.28 -4.45
CA THR A 59 -10.83 8.37 -5.36
C THR A 59 -10.41 7.78 -6.70
N LYS A 60 -10.97 8.30 -7.79
CA LYS A 60 -10.72 7.81 -9.15
C LYS A 60 -9.27 8.05 -9.57
N TYR A 61 -8.76 7.15 -10.41
CA TYR A 61 -7.44 7.34 -11.00
C TYR A 61 -7.47 8.42 -12.07
N VAL A 62 -6.55 9.38 -11.98
CA VAL A 62 -6.30 10.38 -13.03
C VAL A 62 -4.80 10.56 -13.14
N LEU A 63 -4.21 10.26 -14.31
CA LEU A 63 -2.78 10.46 -14.54
C LEU A 63 -2.40 11.93 -14.33
N GLY A 64 -1.39 12.20 -13.50
CA GLY A 64 -1.03 13.57 -13.11
C GLY A 64 -1.87 14.14 -11.97
N GLY A 65 -3.00 13.51 -11.63
CA GLY A 65 -3.88 13.94 -10.54
C GLY A 65 -3.23 13.82 -9.16
N ASP A 66 -3.59 14.75 -8.27
CA ASP A 66 -3.09 14.83 -6.89
C ASP A 66 -4.14 15.47 -5.95
N SER A 67 -5.42 15.12 -6.14
CA SER A 67 -6.55 15.66 -5.38
C SER A 67 -7.65 14.62 -5.19
N ALA A 68 -8.64 14.93 -4.35
CA ALA A 68 -9.80 14.06 -4.11
C ALA A 68 -10.68 13.85 -5.36
N SER A 69 -10.57 14.72 -6.38
CA SER A 69 -11.27 14.54 -7.67
C SER A 69 -10.54 13.61 -8.62
N GLY A 70 -9.28 13.28 -8.35
CA GLY A 70 -8.48 12.38 -9.17
C GLY A 70 -7.03 12.31 -8.71
N ILE A 71 -6.50 11.10 -8.57
CA ILE A 71 -5.13 10.87 -8.10
C ILE A 71 -4.44 9.74 -8.87
N ASP A 72 -3.15 9.88 -9.17
CA ASP A 72 -2.37 8.78 -9.73
C ASP A 72 -1.58 7.99 -8.67
N CYS A 73 -0.91 6.93 -9.11
CA CYS A 73 -0.23 5.99 -8.23
C CYS A 73 0.90 6.63 -7.43
N SER A 74 1.72 7.47 -8.05
CA SER A 74 2.83 8.12 -7.36
C SER A 74 2.37 9.28 -6.48
N ALA A 75 1.33 10.02 -6.88
CA ALA A 75 0.68 11.01 -6.02
C ALA A 75 0.08 10.34 -4.77
N PHE A 76 -0.66 9.23 -4.92
CA PHE A 76 -1.24 8.53 -3.77
C PHE A 76 -0.16 7.98 -2.83
N THR A 77 0.90 7.38 -3.37
CA THR A 77 2.05 6.92 -2.58
C THR A 77 2.70 8.08 -1.81
N ARG A 78 2.86 9.24 -2.47
CA ARG A 78 3.37 10.48 -1.85
C ARG A 78 2.45 10.99 -0.74
N ARG A 79 1.12 10.96 -0.90
CA ARG A 79 0.14 11.34 0.14
C ARG A 79 0.27 10.46 1.37
N VAL A 80 0.28 9.13 1.19
CA VAL A 80 0.45 8.16 2.28
C VAL A 80 1.77 8.41 3.02
N TYR A 81 2.86 8.64 2.28
CA TYR A 81 4.16 8.89 2.88
C TYR A 81 4.21 10.19 3.69
N ARG A 82 3.65 11.28 3.17
CA ARG A 82 3.56 12.55 3.91
C ARG A 82 2.72 12.40 5.17
N GLU A 83 1.59 11.71 5.12
CA GLU A 83 0.69 11.55 6.26
C GLU A 83 1.25 10.62 7.35
N VAL A 84 1.96 9.56 6.96
CA VAL A 84 2.38 8.50 7.91
C VAL A 84 3.80 8.70 8.43
N PHE A 85 4.70 9.20 7.58
CA PHE A 85 6.13 9.34 7.88
C PHE A 85 6.61 10.79 7.87
N SER A 86 5.73 11.77 7.59
CA SER A 86 6.12 13.17 7.41
C SER A 86 7.23 13.36 6.36
N PHE A 87 7.28 12.46 5.38
CA PHE A 87 8.30 12.42 4.33
C PHE A 87 7.68 12.76 2.97
N GLU A 88 8.24 13.75 2.29
CA GLU A 88 7.75 14.18 0.98
C GLU A 88 8.45 13.41 -0.14
N LEU A 89 7.80 12.37 -0.63
CA LEU A 89 8.31 11.62 -1.79
C LEU A 89 8.34 12.48 -3.07
N PRO A 90 9.28 12.21 -3.99
CA PRO A 90 9.24 12.76 -5.34
C PRO A 90 7.90 12.49 -6.05
N ARG A 91 7.50 13.37 -6.97
CA ARG A 91 6.20 13.27 -7.66
C ARG A 91 6.09 12.07 -8.59
N ARG A 92 7.17 11.67 -9.25
CA ARG A 92 7.16 10.62 -10.28
C ARG A 92 7.55 9.27 -9.66
N SER A 93 6.89 8.20 -10.09
CA SER A 93 7.18 6.83 -9.62
C SER A 93 8.63 6.41 -9.86
N VAL A 94 9.24 6.83 -10.97
CA VAL A 94 10.65 6.54 -11.28
C VAL A 94 11.63 7.16 -10.29
N ASP A 95 11.31 8.35 -9.78
CA ASP A 95 12.15 9.06 -8.80
C ASP A 95 11.91 8.46 -7.40
N GLN A 96 10.67 8.05 -7.10
CA GLN A 96 10.34 7.32 -5.86
C GLN A 96 11.10 5.99 -5.76
N ALA A 97 11.37 5.32 -6.88
CA ALA A 97 12.17 4.09 -6.90
C ALA A 97 13.63 4.31 -6.47
N GLN A 98 14.11 5.55 -6.51
CA GLN A 98 15.47 5.94 -6.11
C GLN A 98 15.52 6.54 -4.69
N ALA A 99 14.37 6.66 -4.01
CA ALA A 99 14.29 7.31 -2.69
C ALA A 99 14.83 6.45 -1.53
N GLY A 100 15.28 5.22 -1.80
CA GLY A 100 15.73 4.30 -0.77
C GLY A 100 16.42 3.06 -1.32
N ASN A 101 16.55 2.06 -0.45
CA ASN A 101 17.23 0.81 -0.79
C ASN A 101 16.27 -0.21 -1.39
N HIS A 102 16.72 -0.94 -2.42
CA HIS A 102 15.96 -2.05 -2.97
C HIS A 102 15.72 -3.15 -1.92
N VAL A 103 14.49 -3.67 -1.90
CA VAL A 103 14.05 -4.73 -0.99
C VAL A 103 13.48 -5.89 -1.80
N PRO A 104 14.00 -7.12 -1.65
CA PRO A 104 13.41 -8.29 -2.28
C PRO A 104 12.05 -8.63 -1.64
N ARG A 105 11.18 -9.30 -2.39
CA ARG A 105 9.82 -9.65 -1.93
C ARG A 105 9.77 -10.32 -0.56
N SER A 106 10.70 -11.23 -0.29
CA SER A 106 10.78 -11.98 0.97
C SER A 106 11.11 -11.12 2.19
N GLN A 107 11.59 -9.90 1.98
CA GLN A 107 11.98 -8.98 3.05
C GLN A 107 11.09 -7.74 3.14
N LEU A 108 9.96 -7.71 2.42
CA LEU A 108 9.01 -6.61 2.45
C LEU A 108 8.44 -6.41 3.86
N LYS A 109 8.39 -5.16 4.30
CA LYS A 109 7.83 -4.72 5.58
C LYS A 109 6.81 -3.62 5.35
N ALA A 110 5.86 -3.50 6.27
CA ALA A 110 4.85 -2.43 6.22
C ALA A 110 5.54 -1.06 6.07
N GLY A 111 5.06 -0.27 5.12
CA GLY A 111 5.64 1.03 4.75
C GLY A 111 6.51 0.98 3.49
N ASP A 112 7.12 -0.15 3.13
CA ASP A 112 7.92 -0.24 1.90
C ASP A 112 7.10 0.17 0.67
N ILE A 113 7.72 0.88 -0.26
CA ILE A 113 7.13 1.16 -1.57
C ILE A 113 7.31 -0.09 -2.43
N VAL A 114 6.25 -0.57 -3.08
CA VAL A 114 6.32 -1.72 -4.00
C VAL A 114 6.09 -1.25 -5.43
N PHE A 115 6.94 -1.74 -6.32
CA PHE A 115 6.94 -1.36 -7.73
C PHE A 115 6.51 -2.51 -8.62
N PHE A 116 5.68 -2.18 -9.61
CA PHE A 116 5.15 -3.10 -10.59
C PHE A 116 5.40 -2.56 -12.00
N LYS A 117 5.42 -3.48 -12.96
CA LYS A 117 5.45 -3.16 -14.38
C LYS A 117 4.31 -3.90 -15.08
N PRO A 118 3.06 -3.40 -14.98
CA PRO A 118 1.96 -4.01 -15.70
C PRO A 118 2.05 -3.74 -17.20
N GLU A 119 1.66 -4.73 -17.98
CA GLU A 119 1.67 -4.62 -19.44
C GLU A 119 0.72 -3.51 -19.89
N GLY A 120 1.19 -2.61 -20.76
CA GLY A 120 0.37 -1.53 -21.35
C GLY A 120 0.12 -0.30 -20.48
N THR A 121 0.50 -0.27 -19.19
CA THR A 121 0.22 0.88 -18.30
C THR A 121 1.46 1.61 -17.76
N GLY A 122 2.67 1.08 -18.00
CA GLY A 122 3.93 1.69 -17.55
C GLY A 122 4.32 1.26 -16.13
N ASN A 123 5.06 2.11 -15.41
CA ASN A 123 5.47 1.82 -14.04
C ASN A 123 4.35 2.15 -13.06
N HIS A 124 4.09 1.24 -12.12
CA HIS A 124 3.10 1.44 -11.06
C HIS A 124 3.76 1.34 -9.69
N THR A 125 3.30 2.15 -8.74
CA THR A 125 3.84 2.23 -7.38
C THR A 125 2.71 2.17 -6.36
N ALA A 126 2.99 1.58 -5.20
CA ALA A 126 2.03 1.37 -4.13
C ALA A 126 2.75 1.26 -2.78
N VAL A 127 2.02 1.37 -1.68
CA VAL A 127 2.59 1.25 -0.32
C VAL A 127 2.23 -0.11 0.28
N TYR A 128 3.23 -0.91 0.65
CA TYR A 128 3.03 -2.22 1.24
C TYR A 128 2.47 -2.10 2.66
N LEU A 129 1.38 -2.80 2.92
CA LEU A 129 0.72 -2.84 4.22
C LEU A 129 1.23 -4.00 5.08
N GLY A 130 1.74 -5.07 4.47
CA GLY A 130 2.04 -6.33 5.15
C GLY A 130 1.01 -7.42 4.83
N ASN A 131 1.32 -8.67 5.15
CA ASN A 131 0.51 -9.84 4.82
C ASN A 131 0.10 -9.89 3.32
N SER A 132 1.07 -9.66 2.42
CA SER A 132 0.87 -9.56 0.97
C SER A 132 0.00 -8.37 0.51
N LEU A 133 -0.58 -7.58 1.41
CA LEU A 133 -1.46 -6.46 1.07
C LEU A 133 -0.68 -5.18 0.75
N PHE A 134 -1.24 -4.35 -0.12
CA PHE A 134 -0.72 -3.02 -0.45
C PHE A 134 -1.83 -2.04 -0.83
N LEU A 135 -1.55 -0.75 -0.62
CA LEU A 135 -2.43 0.38 -0.89
C LEU A 135 -2.03 1.03 -2.22
N ASN A 136 -2.96 1.24 -3.14
CA ASN A 136 -2.61 1.81 -4.46
C ASN A 136 -3.76 2.59 -5.10
N ALA A 137 -3.43 3.50 -6.02
CA ALA A 137 -4.39 4.08 -6.96
C ALA A 137 -4.39 3.27 -8.26
N SER A 138 -5.29 2.29 -8.37
CA SER A 138 -5.44 1.44 -9.56
C SER A 138 -6.06 2.20 -10.72
N THR A 139 -5.50 2.05 -11.93
CA THR A 139 -5.97 2.73 -13.15
C THR A 139 -7.45 2.48 -13.45
N SER A 140 -7.97 1.29 -13.15
CA SER A 140 -9.37 0.92 -13.43
C SER A 140 -10.30 1.03 -12.23
N LYS A 141 -9.77 1.05 -11.01
CA LYS A 141 -10.56 0.92 -9.77
C LYS A 141 -10.40 2.09 -8.80
N GLY A 142 -9.52 3.06 -9.10
CA GLY A 142 -9.18 4.14 -8.18
C GLY A 142 -8.37 3.65 -6.97
N VAL A 143 -8.42 4.40 -5.87
CA VAL A 143 -7.67 4.09 -4.65
C VAL A 143 -8.29 2.91 -3.90
N VAL A 144 -7.55 1.80 -3.86
CA VAL A 144 -8.01 0.49 -3.38
C VAL A 144 -6.87 -0.28 -2.69
N ILE A 145 -7.25 -1.27 -1.88
CA ILE A 145 -6.32 -2.29 -1.37
C ILE A 145 -6.22 -3.43 -2.39
N SER A 146 -5.03 -3.98 -2.57
CA SER A 146 -4.77 -5.15 -3.40
C SER A 146 -3.77 -6.08 -2.71
N THR A 147 -3.58 -7.28 -3.26
CA THR A 147 -2.67 -8.29 -2.69
C THR A 147 -1.70 -8.84 -3.73
N LEU A 148 -0.47 -9.10 -3.30
CA LEU A 148 0.57 -9.79 -4.09
C LEU A 148 0.27 -11.28 -4.32
N GLU A 149 -0.75 -11.83 -3.67
CA GLU A 149 -1.26 -13.19 -3.93
C GLU A 149 -2.24 -13.24 -5.11
N ASN A 150 -2.70 -12.08 -5.58
CA ASN A 150 -3.43 -12.02 -6.85
C ASN A 150 -2.48 -12.30 -8.02
N ILE A 151 -2.89 -13.16 -8.96
CA ILE A 151 -2.06 -13.61 -10.09
C ILE A 151 -1.50 -12.45 -10.91
N TYR A 152 -2.33 -11.43 -11.21
CA TYR A 152 -1.90 -10.27 -12.00
C TYR A 152 -0.84 -9.44 -11.27
N TRP A 153 -1.07 -9.12 -9.99
CA TRP A 153 -0.10 -8.36 -9.19
C TRP A 153 1.18 -9.15 -8.91
N ASN A 154 1.04 -10.47 -8.72
CA ASN A 154 2.17 -11.37 -8.57
C ASN A 154 3.07 -11.37 -9.81
N LYS A 155 2.49 -11.50 -11.00
CA LYS A 155 3.21 -11.51 -12.29
C LYS A 155 3.93 -10.18 -12.57
N THR A 156 3.32 -9.06 -12.15
CA THR A 156 3.80 -7.71 -12.51
C THR A 156 4.75 -7.10 -11.47
N PHE A 157 4.80 -7.66 -10.26
CA PHE A 157 5.71 -7.22 -9.19
C PHE A 157 7.18 -7.28 -9.63
N LYS A 158 7.96 -6.25 -9.27
CA LYS A 158 9.39 -6.19 -9.57
C LYS A 158 10.23 -6.23 -8.30
N TYR A 159 10.05 -5.26 -7.41
CA TYR A 159 10.82 -5.12 -6.19
C TYR A 159 10.12 -4.16 -5.22
N GLY A 160 10.58 -4.16 -3.98
CA GLY A 160 10.29 -3.10 -3.02
C GLY A 160 11.41 -2.06 -2.95
N VAL A 161 11.11 -0.91 -2.37
CA VAL A 161 12.07 0.10 -1.95
C VAL A 161 11.73 0.49 -0.52
N ARG A 162 12.73 0.49 0.34
CA ARG A 162 12.62 0.99 1.71
C ARG A 162 13.37 2.29 1.80
N VAL A 163 12.62 3.37 2.04
CA VAL A 163 13.19 4.66 2.37
C VAL A 163 13.82 4.53 3.76
N ASN A 164 15.11 4.82 3.86
CA ASN A 164 15.76 4.89 5.16
C ASN A 164 15.25 6.14 5.85
N GLU A 165 14.72 6.01 7.07
CA GLU A 165 14.50 7.15 7.94
C GLU A 165 15.87 7.81 8.16
N THR A 166 16.14 8.93 7.49
CA THR A 166 17.14 9.86 8.00
C THR A 166 16.56 10.42 9.30
N ALA A 167 17.28 10.14 10.38
CA ALA A 167 17.01 10.60 11.74
C ALA A 167 16.69 12.09 11.84
#